data_AF-A0A7C8EGW3-F1
#
_entry.id   AF-A0A7C8EGW3-F1
#
_cell.length_a   1.000
_cell.length_b   1.000
_cell.length_c   1.000
_cell.angle_alpha   90.00
_cell.angle_beta   90.00
_cell.angle_gamma   90.00
#
_symmetry.space_group_name_H-M   'P 1'
#
loop_
_entity.id
_entity.type
_entity.pdbx_description
1 polymer ?
#
loop_
_entity_poly.entity_id
_entity_poly.type
_entity_poly.pdbx_seq_one_letter_code
_entity_poly.pdbx_strand_id
1 'polypeptide(L)'
;MKIDNLKKLAACVWLICLVVLSATGFGPWLVLHKRLTGYWLMVHVTFAPVFALCTAVLAVMYAHNLSFDKSDRLFLLRIFRRRKPYEEFVGNGSVIVMKVCFWLICVSALPLFLSSVLSMFPLFGTEGQEIMFQTHRYSALLLSLFGILYTYLLIRTLLQKR
;
A
#
# COMPACT_ATOMS: atom_id res chain seq x y z
N MET A 1 -14.39 21.91 -4.98
CA MET A 1 -13.14 21.26 -5.44
C MET A 1 -13.50 20.13 -6.40
N LYS A 2 -12.93 20.08 -7.61
CA LYS A 2 -13.23 18.97 -8.55
C LYS A 2 -12.73 17.65 -7.98
N ILE A 3 -13.48 16.56 -8.16
CA ILE A 3 -13.16 15.22 -7.66
C ILE A 3 -11.75 14.79 -8.09
N ASP A 4 -11.30 15.17 -9.28
CA ASP A 4 -9.97 14.82 -9.77
C ASP A 4 -8.83 15.55 -9.05
N ASN A 5 -9.08 16.77 -8.56
CA ASN A 5 -8.09 17.50 -7.76
C ASN A 5 -7.98 16.89 -6.35
N LEU A 6 -9.09 16.42 -5.78
CA LEU A 6 -9.09 15.68 -4.53
C LEU A 6 -8.28 14.39 -4.64
N LYS A 7 -8.49 13.59 -5.70
CA LYS A 7 -7.74 12.35 -5.94
C LYS A 7 -6.24 12.58 -6.00
N LYS A 8 -5.82 13.60 -6.75
CA LYS A 8 -4.40 13.95 -6.91
C LYS A 8 -3.77 14.41 -5.60
N LEU A 9 -4.49 15.26 -4.85
CA LEU A 9 -4.04 15.73 -3.54
C LEU A 9 -3.91 14.57 -2.56
N ALA A 10 -4.96 13.74 -2.42
CA ALA A 10 -4.94 12.58 -1.54
C ALA A 10 -3.82 11.60 -1.91
N ALA A 11 -3.60 11.34 -3.20
CA ALA A 11 -2.49 10.49 -3.66
C ALA A 11 -1.11 11.09 -3.32
N CYS A 12 -0.94 12.40 -3.49
CA CYS A 12 0.31 13.08 -3.13
C CYS A 12 0.60 13.02 -1.63
N VAL A 13 -0.41 13.34 -0.81
CA VAL A 13 -0.30 13.25 0.66
C VAL A 13 -0.05 11.81 1.10
N TRP A 14 -0.74 10.83 0.49
CA TRP A 14 -0.53 9.41 0.75
C TRP A 14 0.92 8.99 0.48
N LEU A 15 1.51 9.42 -0.63
CA LEU A 15 2.90 9.12 -0.97
C LEU A 15 3.90 9.73 0.02
N ILE A 16 3.70 11.00 0.38
CA ILE A 16 4.56 11.67 1.38
C ILE A 16 4.48 10.92 2.71
N CYS A 17 3.27 10.59 3.16
CA CYS A 17 3.06 9.85 4.39
C CYS A 17 3.67 8.45 4.33
N LEU A 18 3.55 7.74 3.20
CA LEU A 18 4.17 6.43 3.00
C LEU A 18 5.69 6.52 3.20
N VAL A 19 6.34 7.49 2.56
CA VAL A 19 7.80 7.69 2.68
C VAL A 19 8.19 8.00 4.13
N VAL A 20 7.48 8.91 4.80
CA VAL A 20 7.76 9.28 6.20
C VAL A 20 7.56 8.09 7.14
N LEU A 21 6.48 7.32 6.99
CA LEU A 21 6.19 6.17 7.85
C LEU A 21 7.13 4.99 7.60
N SER A 22 7.48 4.73 6.35
CA SER A 22 8.49 3.70 6.03
C SER A 22 9.87 4.12 6.56
N ALA A 23 10.28 5.38 6.39
CA ALA A 23 11.57 5.85 6.89
C ALA A 23 11.63 5.83 8.42
N THR A 24 10.56 6.27 9.10
CA THR A 24 10.52 6.30 10.57
C THR A 24 10.33 4.91 11.17
N GLY A 25 9.52 4.04 10.56
CA GLY A 25 9.25 2.69 11.07
C GLY A 25 10.41 1.73 10.83
N PHE A 26 11.06 1.78 9.66
CA PHE A 26 12.17 0.88 9.33
C PHE A 26 13.54 1.47 9.61
N GLY A 27 13.73 2.79 9.54
CA GLY A 27 15.04 3.43 9.67
C GLY A 27 15.78 3.11 10.98
N PRO A 28 15.19 3.34 12.15
CA PRO A 28 15.82 3.02 13.44
C PRO A 28 16.14 1.53 13.61
N TRP A 29 15.33 0.66 13.01
CA TRP A 29 15.55 -0.78 13.04
C TRP A 29 16.70 -1.19 12.11
N LEU A 30 16.71 -0.71 10.86
CA LEU A 30 17.71 -1.08 9.84
C LEU A 30 19.09 -0.44 10.09
N VAL A 31 19.12 0.80 10.58
CA VAL A 31 20.36 1.59 10.71
C VAL A 31 20.92 1.52 12.13
N LEU A 32 20.06 1.56 13.15
CA LEU A 32 20.48 1.74 14.55
C LEU A 32 20.27 0.48 15.40
N HIS A 33 19.63 -0.57 14.88
CA HIS A 33 19.21 -1.78 15.62
C HIS A 33 18.46 -1.44 16.93
N LYS A 34 17.83 -0.27 16.99
CA LYS A 34 17.13 0.25 18.18
C LYS A 34 15.63 0.19 17.97
N ARG A 35 14.90 0.06 19.08
CA ARG A 35 13.44 0.22 19.08
C ARG A 35 13.07 1.67 18.76
N LEU A 36 11.94 1.85 18.09
CA LEU A 36 11.37 3.15 17.76
C LEU A 36 11.09 3.93 19.05
N THR A 37 11.83 5.02 19.28
CA THR A 37 11.75 5.81 20.53
C THR A 37 11.94 7.30 20.25
N GLY A 38 11.55 8.16 21.20
CA GLY A 38 11.77 9.61 21.13
C GLY A 38 11.08 10.28 19.94
N TYR A 39 11.79 11.21 19.28
CA TYR A 39 11.25 12.00 18.16
C TYR A 39 10.82 11.14 16.95
N TRP A 40 11.51 10.01 16.69
CA TRP A 40 11.13 9.10 15.62
C TRP A 40 9.74 8.51 15.83
N LEU A 41 9.42 8.15 17.08
CA LEU A 41 8.10 7.66 17.46
C LEU A 41 7.03 8.75 17.32
N MET A 42 7.32 9.98 17.77
CA MET A 42 6.39 11.10 17.66
C MET A 42 6.00 11.39 16.21
N VAL A 43 6.97 11.45 15.31
CA VAL A 43 6.71 11.64 13.87
C VAL A 43 5.90 10.46 13.31
N HIS A 44 6.30 9.23 13.63
CA HIS A 44 5.60 8.03 13.14
C HIS A 44 4.12 8.03 13.53
N VAL A 45 3.82 8.27 14.81
CA VAL A 45 2.43 8.25 15.32
C VAL A 45 1.61 9.42 14.79
N THR A 46 2.23 10.57 14.51
CA THR A 46 1.52 11.75 13.99
C THR A 46 1.11 11.58 12.53
N PHE A 47 1.95 10.97 11.70
CA PHE A 47 1.65 10.74 10.28
C PHE A 47 0.76 9.51 10.04
N ALA A 48 0.74 8.55 10.98
CA ALA A 48 -0.07 7.33 10.87
C ALA A 48 -1.59 7.59 10.62
N PRO A 49 -2.30 8.45 11.37
CA PRO A 49 -3.72 8.71 11.12
C PRO A 49 -3.97 9.42 9.79
N VAL A 50 -3.09 10.34 9.39
CA VAL A 50 -3.19 11.03 8.08
C VAL A 50 -3.06 10.02 6.95
N PHE A 51 -2.11 9.09 7.06
CA PHE A 51 -1.94 8.00 6.11
C PHE A 51 -3.16 7.07 6.05
N ALA A 52 -3.73 6.71 7.21
CA ALA A 52 -4.91 5.86 7.29
C ALA A 52 -6.12 6.50 6.59
N LEU A 53 -6.37 7.79 6.86
CA LEU A 53 -7.44 8.55 6.21
C LEU A 53 -7.25 8.64 4.70
N CYS A 54 -6.03 8.98 4.24
CA CYS A 54 -5.75 9.06 2.81
C CYS A 54 -5.92 7.69 2.13
N THR A 55 -5.47 6.61 2.78
CA THR A 55 -5.63 5.24 2.26
C THR A 55 -7.11 4.89 2.12
N ALA A 56 -7.93 5.20 3.13
CA ALA A 56 -9.38 4.95 3.09
C ALA A 56 -10.07 5.75 1.97
N VAL A 57 -9.76 7.04 1.84
CA VAL A 57 -10.31 7.91 0.77
C VAL A 57 -9.93 7.37 -0.60
N LEU A 58 -8.64 7.06 -0.82
CA LEU A 58 -8.18 6.52 -2.09
C LEU A 58 -8.77 5.14 -2.40
N ALA A 59 -8.92 4.27 -1.39
CA ALA A 59 -9.55 2.97 -1.55
C ALA A 59 -10.98 3.13 -2.08
N VAL A 60 -11.80 3.98 -1.46
CA VAL A 60 -13.18 4.22 -1.90
C VAL A 60 -13.22 4.84 -3.31
N MET A 61 -12.36 5.81 -3.60
CA MET A 61 -12.36 6.52 -4.88
C MET A 61 -11.87 5.67 -6.07
N TYR A 62 -10.97 4.73 -5.83
CA TYR A 62 -10.36 3.90 -6.88
C TYR A 62 -10.88 2.47 -6.93
N ALA A 63 -11.62 1.98 -5.92
CA ALA A 63 -12.11 0.60 -5.87
C ALA A 63 -12.88 0.19 -7.13
N HIS A 64 -13.77 1.05 -7.63
CA HIS A 64 -14.53 0.74 -8.84
C HIS A 64 -13.64 0.68 -10.10
N ASN A 65 -12.71 1.63 -10.23
CA ASN A 65 -11.84 1.74 -11.42
C ASN A 65 -10.76 0.64 -11.47
N LEU A 66 -10.35 0.13 -10.30
CA LEU A 66 -9.37 -0.95 -10.14
C LEU A 66 -10.05 -2.30 -9.85
N SER A 67 -11.34 -2.41 -10.15
CA SER A 67 -12.04 -3.70 -10.15
C SER A 67 -11.52 -4.59 -11.29
N PHE A 68 -11.51 -5.89 -11.06
CA PHE A 68 -11.15 -6.86 -12.07
C PHE A 68 -12.31 -7.06 -13.04
N ASP A 69 -12.05 -6.88 -14.33
CA ASP A 69 -13.04 -7.06 -15.39
C ASP A 69 -12.83 -8.41 -16.12
N LYS A 70 -13.82 -8.82 -16.94
CA LYS A 70 -13.75 -10.03 -17.77
C LYS A 70 -12.51 -10.06 -18.66
N SER A 71 -12.07 -8.89 -19.13
CA SER A 71 -10.82 -8.72 -19.89
C SER A 71 -9.56 -9.15 -19.11
N ASP A 72 -9.49 -8.85 -17.82
CA ASP A 72 -8.38 -9.26 -16.94
C ASP A 72 -8.36 -10.77 -16.73
N ARG A 73 -9.54 -11.39 -16.55
CA ARG A 73 -9.67 -12.84 -16.40
C ARG A 73 -9.21 -13.58 -17.65
N LEU A 74 -9.55 -13.07 -18.84
CA LEU A 74 -9.09 -13.59 -20.12
C LEU A 74 -7.56 -13.50 -20.26
N PHE A 75 -6.97 -12.40 -19.81
CA PHE A 75 -5.50 -12.24 -19.80
C PHE A 75 -4.82 -13.24 -18.85
N LEU A 76 -5.33 -13.38 -17.62
CA LEU A 76 -4.80 -14.35 -16.65
C LEU A 76 -4.89 -15.79 -17.15
N LEU A 77 -6.03 -16.17 -17.76
CA LEU A 77 -6.20 -17.50 -18.36
C LEU A 77 -5.22 -17.76 -19.50
N ARG A 78 -4.88 -16.75 -20.33
CA ARG A 78 -3.85 -16.89 -21.37
C ARG A 78 -2.46 -17.09 -20.78
N ILE A 79 -2.13 -16.37 -19.69
CA ILE A 79 -0.86 -16.52 -18.96
C ILE A 79 -0.71 -17.94 -18.39
N PHE A 80 -1.76 -18.46 -17.73
CA PHE A 80 -1.75 -19.79 -17.14
C PHE A 80 -1.70 -20.90 -18.20
N ARG A 81 -2.27 -20.66 -19.39
CA ARG A 81 -2.38 -21.67 -20.46
C ARG A 81 -1.17 -21.71 -21.42
N ARG A 82 -0.07 -21.00 -21.14
CA ARG A 82 1.19 -20.99 -21.95
C ARG A 82 0.94 -21.01 -23.47
N ARG A 83 0.02 -20.21 -24.00
CA ARG A 83 -0.12 -20.06 -25.46
C ARG A 83 1.02 -19.17 -25.98
N LYS A 84 1.71 -19.62 -27.04
CA LYS A 84 2.83 -18.90 -27.67
C LYS A 84 2.43 -17.44 -28.02
N PRO A 85 3.33 -16.47 -27.82
CA PRO A 85 3.08 -15.08 -28.13
C PRO A 85 3.27 -14.88 -29.63
N TYR A 86 2.18 -14.74 -30.37
CA TYR A 86 2.19 -14.09 -31.66
C TYR A 86 1.05 -13.08 -31.62
N GLU A 87 1.37 -11.81 -31.89
CA GLU A 87 0.60 -10.58 -31.69
C GLU A 87 1.09 -9.74 -30.48
N GLU A 88 1.77 -8.65 -30.82
CA GLU A 88 2.29 -7.59 -29.95
C GLU A 88 1.17 -6.92 -29.14
N PHE A 89 0.82 -7.45 -27.97
CA PHE A 89 -0.04 -6.73 -27.03
C PHE A 89 0.79 -6.02 -25.95
N VAL A 90 1.51 -4.99 -26.38
CA VAL A 90 2.22 -4.05 -25.52
C VAL A 90 1.19 -3.18 -24.79
N GLY A 91 0.74 -3.54 -23.58
CA GLY A 91 -0.04 -2.58 -22.78
C GLY A 91 -0.71 -3.02 -21.49
N ASN A 92 -1.26 -4.25 -21.39
CA ASN A 92 -2.20 -4.55 -20.29
C ASN A 92 -1.60 -5.24 -19.05
N GLY A 93 -0.40 -5.80 -19.13
CA GLY A 93 0.21 -6.52 -18.00
C GLY A 93 0.49 -5.61 -16.79
N SER A 94 1.00 -4.40 -17.04
CA SER A 94 1.28 -3.42 -15.97
C SER A 94 0.01 -2.97 -15.25
N VAL A 95 -1.10 -2.82 -15.96
CA VAL A 95 -2.40 -2.42 -15.40
C VAL A 95 -2.94 -3.51 -14.47
N ILE A 96 -2.81 -4.79 -14.85
CA ILE A 96 -3.26 -5.91 -14.00
C ILE A 96 -2.41 -6.00 -12.73
N VAL A 97 -1.08 -5.88 -12.83
CA VAL A 97 -0.21 -5.87 -11.65
C VAL A 97 -0.53 -4.67 -10.75
N MET A 98 -0.85 -3.51 -11.34
CA MET A 98 -1.28 -2.32 -10.59
C MET A 98 -2.60 -2.56 -9.82
N LYS A 99 -3.59 -3.23 -10.44
CA LYS A 99 -4.84 -3.63 -9.76
C LYS A 99 -4.56 -4.59 -8.60
N VAL A 100 -3.72 -5.60 -8.82
CA VAL A 100 -3.33 -6.55 -7.77
C VAL A 100 -2.64 -5.82 -6.61
N CYS A 101 -1.68 -4.94 -6.91
CA CYS A 101 -1.00 -4.16 -5.87
C CYS A 101 -1.97 -3.29 -5.07
N PHE A 102 -2.94 -2.64 -5.73
CA PHE A 102 -3.97 -1.86 -5.05
C PHE A 102 -4.76 -2.69 -4.04
N TRP A 103 -5.26 -3.86 -4.45
CA TRP A 103 -5.99 -4.73 -3.53
C TRP A 103 -5.13 -5.28 -2.40
N LEU A 104 -3.87 -5.62 -2.68
CA LEU A 104 -2.92 -6.05 -1.64
C LEU A 104 -2.62 -4.92 -0.65
N ILE A 105 -2.46 -3.67 -1.10
CA ILE A 105 -2.34 -2.51 -0.21
C ILE A 105 -3.58 -2.39 0.68
N CYS A 106 -4.80 -2.46 0.11
CA CYS A 106 -6.04 -2.36 0.87
C CYS A 106 -6.17 -3.49 1.92
N VAL A 107 -5.87 -4.73 1.53
CA VAL A 107 -5.93 -5.89 2.44
C VAL A 107 -4.86 -5.80 3.52
N SER A 108 -3.64 -5.38 3.20
CA SER A 108 -2.56 -5.20 4.18
C SER A 108 -2.77 -4.00 5.09
N ALA A 109 -3.51 -2.97 4.65
CA ALA A 109 -3.83 -1.80 5.46
C ALA A 109 -4.72 -2.16 6.67
N LEU A 110 -5.62 -3.13 6.52
CA LEU A 110 -6.51 -3.57 7.60
C LEU A 110 -5.76 -4.11 8.83
N PRO A 111 -4.93 -5.17 8.74
CA PRO A 111 -4.16 -5.65 9.87
C PRO A 111 -3.11 -4.64 10.32
N LEU A 112 -2.56 -3.80 9.42
CA LEU A 112 -1.62 -2.74 9.79
C LEU A 112 -2.24 -1.75 10.78
N PHE A 113 -3.41 -1.20 10.45
CA PHE A 113 -4.09 -0.22 11.30
C PHE A 113 -4.67 -0.88 12.54
N LEU A 114 -5.32 -2.04 12.39
CA LEU A 114 -5.95 -2.72 13.50
C LEU A 114 -4.94 -3.14 14.57
N SER A 115 -3.81 -3.74 14.18
CA SER A 115 -2.76 -4.11 15.13
C SER A 115 -2.14 -2.89 15.84
N SER A 116 -1.98 -1.77 15.14
CA SER A 116 -1.46 -0.53 15.74
C SER A 116 -2.43 0.08 16.75
N VAL A 117 -3.72 0.13 16.45
CA VAL A 117 -4.72 0.74 17.33
C VAL A 117 -4.99 -0.17 18.52
N LEU A 118 -5.15 -1.48 18.29
CA LEU A 118 -5.41 -2.44 19.36
C LEU A 118 -4.26 -2.56 20.35
N SER A 119 -3.01 -2.45 19.90
CA SER A 119 -1.84 -2.50 20.80
C SER A 119 -1.75 -1.28 21.74
N MET A 120 -2.40 -0.16 21.41
CA MET A 120 -2.47 1.02 22.29
C MET A 120 -3.40 0.83 23.49
N PHE A 121 -4.28 -0.17 23.47
CA PHE A 121 -5.19 -0.45 24.58
C PHE A 121 -4.69 -1.65 25.40
N PRO A 122 -4.92 -1.66 26.73
CA PRO A 122 -4.57 -2.78 27.60
C PRO A 122 -5.56 -3.96 27.47
N LEU A 123 -5.89 -4.35 26.24
CA LEU A 123 -6.85 -5.43 25.94
C LEU A 123 -6.20 -6.81 25.92
N PHE A 124 -4.89 -6.87 25.70
CA PHE A 124 -4.13 -8.10 25.50
C PHE A 124 -2.98 -8.20 26.50
N GLY A 125 -2.68 -9.43 26.93
CA GLY A 125 -1.47 -9.73 27.70
C GLY A 125 -0.19 -9.60 26.85
N THR A 126 0.95 -9.95 27.44
CA THR A 126 2.28 -9.84 26.81
C THR A 126 2.38 -10.59 25.47
N GLU A 127 1.86 -11.82 25.39
CA GLU A 127 1.88 -12.59 24.15
C GLU A 127 1.04 -11.94 23.05
N GLY A 128 -0.15 -11.43 23.39
CA GLY A 128 -1.01 -10.75 22.42
C GLY A 128 -0.39 -9.45 21.90
N GLN A 129 0.32 -8.70 22.76
CA GLN A 129 1.07 -7.51 22.35
C GLN A 129 2.22 -7.84 21.38
N GLU A 130 2.94 -8.94 21.62
CA GLU A 130 3.98 -9.40 20.69
C GLU A 130 3.38 -9.81 19.33
N ILE A 131 2.25 -10.52 19.32
CA ILE A 131 1.55 -10.88 18.06
C ILE A 131 1.09 -9.62 17.31
N MET A 132 0.55 -8.62 18.00
CA MET A 132 0.14 -7.35 17.39
C MET A 132 1.35 -6.60 16.81
N PHE A 133 2.46 -6.55 17.55
CA PHE A 133 3.70 -5.93 17.07
C PHE A 133 4.23 -6.62 15.80
N GLN A 134 4.28 -7.95 15.79
CA GLN A 134 4.72 -8.72 14.61
C GLN A 134 3.77 -8.53 13.43
N THR A 135 2.46 -8.55 13.69
CA THR A 135 1.41 -8.32 12.67
C THR A 135 1.56 -6.94 12.06
N HIS A 136 1.75 -5.90 12.88
CA HIS A 136 2.00 -4.54 12.43
C HIS A 136 3.25 -4.49 11.53
N ARG A 137 4.36 -5.08 11.98
CA ARG A 137 5.63 -5.10 11.25
C ARG A 137 5.51 -5.77 9.88
N TYR A 138 4.95 -6.97 9.80
CA TYR A 138 4.83 -7.69 8.53
C TYR A 138 3.81 -7.04 7.60
N SER A 139 2.71 -6.50 8.14
CA SER A 139 1.73 -5.75 7.35
C SER A 139 2.34 -4.46 6.78
N ALA A 140 3.17 -3.77 7.56
CA ALA A 140 3.88 -2.56 7.12
C ALA A 140 4.87 -2.87 5.99
N LEU A 141 5.56 -4.00 6.07
CA LEU A 141 6.48 -4.46 5.02
C LEU A 141 5.75 -4.75 3.72
N LEU A 142 4.66 -5.54 3.77
CA LEU A 142 3.85 -5.85 2.60
C LEU A 142 3.26 -4.58 1.99
N LEU A 143 2.68 -3.72 2.81
CA LEU A 143 2.08 -2.48 2.34
C LEU A 143 3.12 -1.55 1.70
N SER A 144 4.32 -1.42 2.29
CA SER A 144 5.40 -0.61 1.72
C SER A 144 5.88 -1.17 0.39
N LEU A 145 6.07 -2.49 0.30
CA LEU A 145 6.49 -3.17 -0.93
C LEU A 145 5.49 -2.94 -2.06
N PHE A 146 4.21 -3.24 -1.82
CA PHE A 146 3.18 -3.06 -2.85
C PHE A 146 2.90 -1.58 -3.14
N GLY A 147 3.04 -0.70 -2.15
CA GLY A 147 2.94 0.75 -2.33
C GLY A 147 4.01 1.30 -3.26
N ILE A 148 5.26 0.87 -3.09
CA ILE A 148 6.38 1.24 -3.98
C ILE A 148 6.11 0.70 -5.40
N LEU A 149 5.75 -0.58 -5.52
CA LEU A 149 5.48 -1.21 -6.82
C LEU A 149 4.31 -0.53 -7.55
N TYR A 150 3.21 -0.27 -6.84
CA TYR A 150 2.05 0.45 -7.38
C TYR A 150 2.44 1.84 -7.88
N THR A 151 3.19 2.59 -7.08
CA THR A 151 3.64 3.95 -7.43
C THR A 151 4.55 3.94 -8.65
N TYR A 152 5.51 3.01 -8.69
CA TYR A 152 6.39 2.84 -9.84
C TYR A 152 5.61 2.54 -11.13
N LEU A 153 4.66 1.59 -11.08
CA LEU A 153 3.83 1.24 -12.23
C LEU A 153 2.93 2.40 -12.67
N LEU A 154 2.37 3.15 -11.71
CA LEU A 154 1.59 4.34 -12.00
C LEU A 154 2.42 5.40 -12.73
N ILE A 155 3.62 5.72 -12.22
CA ILE A 155 4.51 6.69 -12.88
C ILE A 155 4.91 6.20 -14.28
N ARG A 156 5.28 4.93 -14.42
CA ARG A 156 5.65 4.34 -15.71
C ARG A 156 4.51 4.44 -16.74
N THR A 157 3.28 4.10 -16.34
CA THR A 157 2.12 4.17 -17.24
C THR A 157 1.73 5.61 -17.59
N LEU A 158 1.94 6.57 -16.68
CA LEU A 158 1.76 7.99 -16.96
C LEU A 158 2.81 8.54 -17.94
N LEU A 159 4.07 8.10 -17.82
CA LEU A 159 5.15 8.49 -18.74
C LEU A 159 4.95 7.92 -20.14
N GLN A 160 4.43 6.70 -20.27
CA GLN A 160 4.15 6.08 -21.57
C GLN A 160 2.94 6.70 -22.30
N LYS A 161 2.10 7.46 -21.60
CA LYS A 161 0.93 8.13 -22.18
C LYS A 161 1.22 9.55 -22.70
N ARG A 162 2.41 10.10 -22.42
CA ARG A 162 2.88 11.38 -22.96
C ARG A 162 3.70 11.16 -24.22
#